data_AF-A0A7T1DZ12-F1
#
_entry.id   AF-A0A7T1DZ12-F1
#
_cell.length_a   1.000
_cell.length_b   1.000
_cell.length_c   1.000
_cell.angle_alpha   90.00
_cell.angle_beta   90.00
_cell.angle_gamma   90.00
#
_symmetry.space_group_name_H-M   'P 1'
#
loop_
_entity.id
_entity.type
_entity.pdbx_description
1 polymer ?
#
loop_
_entity_poly.entity_id
_entity_poly.type
_entity_poly.pdbx_seq_one_letter_code
_entity_poly.pdbx_strand_id
1 'polypeptide(L)'
;MNERLPPRFVTLRISATIANEYSSRCPDWLSGELDEGRMRVPLDLAQQIMMDAEYNSDRKAQDVGEYGMPLAVFNAYRALARQARAAIAAAEQSGAA
;
A
#
# COMPACT_ATOMS: atom_id res chain seq x y z
N MET A 1 0.48 30.63 3.84
CA MET A 1 1.58 30.08 4.65
C MET A 1 1.32 28.59 4.76
N ASN A 2 2.09 27.75 4.05
CA ASN A 2 1.91 26.30 4.12
C ASN A 2 2.68 25.78 5.34
N GLU A 3 1.99 25.57 6.45
CA GLU A 3 2.51 24.77 7.55
C GLU A 3 2.62 23.32 7.07
N ARG A 4 3.78 22.96 6.49
CA ARG A 4 4.11 21.55 6.27
C ARG A 4 4.30 20.94 7.65
N LEU A 5 3.25 20.30 8.15
CA LEU A 5 3.33 19.37 9.27
C LEU A 5 4.53 18.42 9.04
N PRO A 6 5.26 18.04 10.10
CA PRO A 6 6.39 17.13 9.97
C PRO A 6 5.95 15.85 9.24
N PRO A 7 6.77 15.31 8.32
CA PRO A 7 6.41 14.10 7.60
C PRO A 7 6.17 12.97 8.61
N ARG A 8 4.92 12.49 8.65
CA ARG A 8 4.52 11.35 9.47
C ARG A 8 4.91 10.10 8.71
N PHE A 9 5.38 9.10 9.43
CA PHE A 9 5.82 7.83 8.84
C PHE A 9 5.03 6.68 9.44
N VAL A 10 4.77 5.67 8.62
CA VAL A 10 4.22 4.39 9.05
C VAL A 10 5.13 3.25 8.62
N THR A 11 5.04 2.13 9.31
CA THR A 11 5.75 0.91 8.92
C THR A 11 4.77 -0.05 8.25
N LEU A 12 5.09 -0.46 7.03
CA LEU A 12 4.37 -1.47 6.28
C LEU A 12 5.26 -2.70 6.12
N ARG A 13 4.69 -3.90 6.21
CA ARG A 13 5.32 -5.12 5.74
C ARG A 13 4.88 -5.39 4.30
N ILE A 14 5.84 -5.40 3.38
CA ILE A 14 5.68 -5.75 1.98
C ILE A 14 6.03 -7.23 1.82
N SER A 15 5.17 -8.01 1.16
CA SER A 15 5.46 -9.41 0.83
C SER A 15 6.21 -9.50 -0.51
N ALA A 16 6.92 -10.59 -0.75
CA ALA A 16 7.53 -10.89 -2.05
C ALA A 16 6.54 -10.73 -3.21
N THR A 17 5.29 -11.18 -3.03
CA THR A 17 4.24 -11.03 -4.05
C THR A 17 3.99 -9.57 -4.40
N ILE A 18 3.83 -8.71 -3.39
CA ILE A 18 3.62 -7.27 -3.64
C ILE A 18 4.86 -6.64 -4.26
N ALA A 19 6.05 -6.93 -3.74
CA ALA A 19 7.30 -6.41 -4.28
C ALA A 19 7.42 -6.72 -5.80
N ASN A 20 7.13 -7.96 -6.18
CA ASN A 20 7.14 -8.39 -7.59
C ASN A 20 6.07 -7.67 -8.44
N GLU A 21 4.85 -7.48 -7.93
CA GLU A 21 3.80 -6.76 -8.66
C GLU A 21 4.18 -5.30 -8.91
N TYR A 22 4.72 -4.62 -7.89
CA TYR A 22 5.14 -3.23 -8.03
C TYR A 22 6.37 -3.08 -8.93
N SER A 23 7.31 -4.02 -8.88
CA SER A 23 8.44 -4.05 -9.82
C SER A 23 7.98 -4.27 -11.26
N SER A 24 6.98 -5.15 -11.47
CA SER A 24 6.48 -5.48 -12.80
C SER A 24 5.65 -4.36 -13.43
N ARG A 25 4.78 -3.70 -12.64
CA ARG A 25 3.89 -2.64 -13.13
C ARG A 25 4.51 -1.25 -13.08
N CYS A 26 5.43 -1.02 -12.14
CA CYS A 26 6.13 0.25 -11.88
C CYS A 26 5.20 1.49 -11.98
N PRO A 27 4.33 1.73 -10.98
CA PRO A 27 3.40 2.85 -11.03
C PRO A 27 4.12 4.21 -11.06
N ASP A 28 3.67 5.15 -11.90
CA ASP A 28 4.33 6.46 -12.08
C ASP A 28 4.44 7.30 -10.79
N TRP A 29 3.56 7.07 -9.82
CA TRP A 29 3.58 7.77 -8.53
C TRP A 29 4.64 7.23 -7.56
N LEU A 30 5.17 6.04 -7.82
CA LEU A 30 6.14 5.36 -6.97
C LEU A 30 7.55 5.66 -7.48
N SER A 31 8.29 6.50 -6.74
CA SER A 31 9.63 6.97 -7.15
C SER A 31 10.79 6.00 -6.85
N GLY A 32 10.51 4.82 -6.28
CA GLY A 32 11.51 3.81 -5.94
C GLY A 32 10.88 2.45 -5.66
N GLU A 33 11.68 1.39 -5.59
CA GLU A 33 11.16 0.03 -5.43
C GLU A 33 10.53 -0.20 -4.04
N LEU A 34 9.44 -0.97 -4.01
CA LEU A 34 8.89 -1.50 -2.76
C LEU A 34 9.53 -2.85 -2.47
N ASP A 35 10.68 -2.80 -1.81
CA ASP A 35 11.40 -4.00 -1.40
C ASP A 35 10.58 -4.88 -0.45
N GLU A 36 10.77 -6.20 -0.56
CA GLU A 36 10.22 -7.14 0.40
C GLU A 36 10.74 -6.84 1.82
N GLY A 37 9.85 -6.93 2.80
CA GLY A 37 10.20 -6.79 4.21
C GLY A 37 9.48 -5.63 4.88
N ARG A 38 10.08 -5.08 5.94
CA ARG A 38 9.50 -3.95 6.68
C ARG A 38 10.04 -2.65 6.12
N MET A 39 9.15 -1.83 5.57
CA MET A 39 9.47 -0.53 5.02
C MET A 39 8.84 0.57 5.87
N ARG A 40 9.65 1.57 6.22
CA ARG A 40 9.16 2.81 6.81
C ARG A 40 8.92 3.81 5.69
N VAL A 41 7.66 4.15 5.47
CA VAL A 41 7.24 5.04 4.37
C VAL A 41 6.57 6.30 4.91
N PRO A 42 6.67 7.43 4.20
CA PRO A 42 5.85 8.61 4.44
C PRO A 42 4.35 8.30 4.43
N LEU A 43 3.56 9.05 5.21
CA LEU A 43 2.12 8.82 5.36
C LEU A 43 1.35 9.00 4.05
N ASP A 44 1.73 9.99 3.24
CA ASP A 44 1.19 10.24 1.91
C ASP A 44 1.49 9.07 0.95
N LEU A 45 2.71 8.54 0.98
CA LEU A 45 3.06 7.35 0.21
C LEU A 45 2.27 6.12 0.70
N ALA A 46 2.09 5.94 2.02
CA ALA A 46 1.26 4.88 2.56
C ALA A 46 -0.22 5.01 2.15
N GLN A 47 -0.75 6.23 2.05
CA GLN A 47 -2.10 6.48 1.55
C GLN A 47 -2.23 6.07 0.07
N GLN A 48 -1.24 6.40 -0.76
CA GLN A 48 -1.22 5.98 -2.17
C GLN A 48 -1.14 4.45 -2.31
N ILE A 49 -0.25 3.80 -1.54
CA ILE A 49 -0.16 2.33 -1.47
C ILE A 49 -1.49 1.73 -1.01
N MET A 50 -2.14 2.31 0.00
CA MET A 50 -3.44 1.83 0.49
C MET A 50 -4.51 1.91 -0.60
N MET A 51 -4.64 3.06 -1.27
CA MET A 51 -5.64 3.24 -2.34
C MET A 51 -5.43 2.27 -3.50
N ASP A 52 -4.18 2.09 -3.92
CA ASP A 52 -3.82 1.15 -4.97
C ASP A 52 -4.11 -0.30 -4.55
N ALA A 53 -3.76 -0.67 -3.31
CA ALA A 53 -4.03 -2.00 -2.78
C ALA A 53 -5.52 -2.28 -2.59
N GLU A 54 -6.32 -1.27 -2.21
CA GLU A 54 -7.78 -1.37 -2.13
C GLU A 54 -8.40 -1.61 -3.50
N TYR A 55 -7.96 -0.85 -4.52
CA TYR A 55 -8.42 -1.04 -5.89
C TYR A 55 -8.07 -2.44 -6.43
N ASN A 56 -6.82 -2.88 -6.24
CA ASN A 56 -6.36 -4.20 -6.69
C ASN A 56 -6.89 -5.36 -5.85
N SER A 57 -7.61 -5.09 -4.75
CA SER A 57 -8.27 -6.11 -3.93
C SER A 57 -9.78 -5.96 -3.83
N ASP A 58 -10.39 -5.17 -4.73
CA ASP A 58 -11.84 -5.08 -4.88
C ASP A 58 -12.31 -6.02 -6.00
N ARG A 59 -13.15 -6.99 -5.63
CA ARG A 59 -13.77 -7.93 -6.59
C ARG A 59 -14.70 -7.26 -7.60
N LYS A 60 -15.14 -6.02 -7.35
CA LYS A 60 -15.92 -5.23 -8.30
C LYS A 60 -15.02 -4.50 -9.31
N ALA A 61 -13.76 -4.26 -8.95
CA ALA A 61 -12.81 -3.52 -9.78
C ALA A 61 -11.86 -4.46 -10.55
N GLN A 62 -11.64 -5.68 -10.05
CA GLN A 62 -10.72 -6.66 -10.61
C GLN A 62 -11.43 -7.97 -10.94
N ASP A 63 -11.21 -8.48 -12.14
CA ASP A 63 -11.49 -9.88 -12.47
C ASP A 63 -10.42 -10.77 -11.82
N VAL A 64 -10.84 -11.78 -11.05
CA VAL A 64 -9.91 -12.64 -10.29
C VAL A 64 -10.07 -14.09 -10.76
N GLY A 65 -8.94 -14.74 -11.07
CA GLY A 65 -8.93 -16.13 -11.57
C GLY A 65 -8.68 -16.19 -13.07
N GLU A 66 -9.01 -17.32 -13.69
CA GLU A 66 -8.70 -17.65 -15.09
C GLU A 66 -9.33 -16.65 -16.11
N TYR A 67 -8.78 -15.51 -16.52
CA TYR A 67 -7.40 -15.04 -16.69
C TYR A 67 -7.27 -13.53 -16.35
N GLY A 68 -7.91 -13.11 -15.25
CA GLY A 68 -7.63 -11.86 -14.57
C GLY A 68 -6.53 -12.02 -13.50
N MET A 69 -6.60 -11.23 -12.45
CA MET A 69 -5.62 -11.22 -11.36
C MET A 69 -5.54 -12.59 -10.66
N PRO A 70 -4.34 -13.15 -10.42
CA PRO A 70 -4.19 -14.37 -9.64
C PRO A 70 -4.73 -14.20 -8.21
N LEU A 71 -5.42 -15.21 -7.69
CA LEU A 71 -6.00 -15.17 -6.34
C LEU A 71 -4.95 -14.88 -5.25
N ALA A 72 -3.73 -15.38 -5.42
CA ALA A 72 -2.63 -15.10 -4.50
C ALA A 72 -2.25 -13.61 -4.48
N VAL A 73 -2.18 -12.98 -5.65
CA VAL A 73 -1.89 -11.54 -5.82
C VAL A 73 -3.02 -10.71 -5.22
N PHE A 74 -4.27 -11.05 -5.55
CA PHE A 74 -5.45 -10.41 -4.98
C PHE A 74 -5.45 -10.43 -3.44
N ASN A 75 -5.16 -11.59 -2.85
CA ASN A 75 -5.10 -11.74 -1.40
C ASN A 75 -3.92 -10.99 -0.79
N ALA A 76 -2.78 -10.89 -1.50
CA ALA A 76 -1.65 -10.07 -1.07
C ALA A 76 -2.02 -8.59 -1.03
N TYR A 77 -2.69 -8.06 -2.06
CA TYR A 77 -3.19 -6.69 -2.07
C TYR A 77 -4.21 -6.45 -0.96
N ARG A 78 -5.12 -7.40 -0.73
CA ARG A 78 -6.10 -7.31 0.37
C ARG A 78 -5.43 -7.23 1.74
N ALA A 79 -4.38 -8.00 1.95
CA ALA A 79 -3.61 -7.97 3.19
C ALA A 79 -2.87 -6.64 3.35
N LEU A 80 -2.24 -6.14 2.27
CA LEU A 80 -1.55 -4.86 2.24
C LEU A 80 -2.50 -3.69 2.56
N ALA A 81 -3.67 -3.64 1.92
CA ALA A 81 -4.69 -2.62 2.16
C ALA A 81 -5.12 -2.57 3.64
N ARG A 82 -5.43 -3.73 4.23
CA ARG A 82 -5.80 -3.82 5.65
C ARG A 82 -4.70 -3.32 6.58
N GLN A 83 -3.47 -3.72 6.30
CA GLN A 83 -2.31 -3.29 7.08
C GLN A 83 -2.08 -1.78 6.96
N ALA A 84 -2.10 -1.23 5.74
CA ALA A 84 -1.87 0.19 5.49
C ALA A 84 -2.94 1.04 6.18
N ARG A 85 -4.21 0.66 6.08
CA ARG A 85 -5.32 1.34 6.76
C ARG A 85 -5.13 1.36 8.28
N ALA A 86 -4.78 0.23 8.88
CA ALA A 86 -4.54 0.16 10.32
C ALA A 86 -3.35 1.02 10.76
N ALA A 87 -2.27 1.01 9.99
CA ALA A 87 -1.08 1.81 10.28
C ALA A 87 -1.34 3.31 10.14
N ILE A 88 -2.08 3.73 9.11
CA ILE A 88 -2.51 5.12 8.90
C ILE A 88 -3.41 5.59 10.05
N ALA A 89 -4.45 4.82 10.41
CA ALA A 89 -5.35 5.18 11.49
C ALA A 89 -4.62 5.30 12.85
N ALA A 90 -3.69 4.38 13.13
CA ALA A 90 -2.86 4.45 14.34
C ALA A 90 -1.95 5.67 14.31
N ALA A 91 -1.35 6.00 13.16
CA ALA A 91 -0.55 7.19 13.03
C ALA A 91 -1.38 8.43 13.29
N GLU A 92 -2.56 8.56 12.67
CA GLU A 92 -3.51 9.67 12.80
C GLU A 92 -3.89 9.95 14.25
N GLN A 93 -4.31 8.91 14.99
CA GLN A 93 -4.61 8.99 16.43
C GLN A 93 -3.41 9.46 17.26
N SER A 94 -2.20 8.99 16.92
CA SER A 94 -0.98 9.30 17.69
C SER A 94 -0.46 10.72 17.49
N GLY A 95 -0.96 11.46 16.48
CA GLY A 95 -0.60 12.88 16.28
C GLY A 95 -1.78 13.83 16.46
N ALA A 96 -2.90 13.33 16.97
CA ALA A 96 -4.00 14.14 17.51
C ALA A 96 -3.88 14.32 19.04
N ALA A 97 -2.80 13.81 19.64
CA ALA A 97 -2.47 13.88 21.06
C ALA A 97 -1.33 14.87 21.32
#